data_AF-B4SES1-F1
#
_entry.id   AF-B4SES1-F1
#
_cell.length_a   1.000
_cell.length_b   1.000
_cell.length_c   1.000
_cell.angle_alpha   90.00
_cell.angle_beta   90.00
_cell.angle_gamma   90.00
#
_symmetry.space_group_name_H-M   'P 1'
#
loop_
_entity.id
_entity.type
_entity.pdbx_description
1 polymer ?
#
loop_
_entity_poly.entity_id
_entity_poly.type
_entity_poly.pdbx_seq_one_letter_code
_entity_poly.pdbx_strand_id
1 'polypeptide(L)'
;MKFDGFDWDSGNRAKCQKHGVSIAEIESLFLGTPLVAPDVLHSSNEQRFRAVGRTIKKRYLFIVFTLRNKGETLLIRPISARYMHTKEIKAHEKEIP
;
A
#
# COMPACT_ATOMS: atom_id res chain seq x y z
N MET A 1 7.12 -3.02 -10.08
CA MET A 1 7.11 -1.55 -9.95
C MET A 1 8.47 -1.10 -9.45
N LYS A 2 9.08 -0.06 -10.03
CA LYS A 2 10.38 0.47 -9.59
C LYS A 2 10.16 1.74 -8.77
N PHE A 3 10.82 1.86 -7.63
CA PHE A 3 10.77 3.00 -6.72
C PHE A 3 12.10 3.07 -5.95
N ASP A 4 12.46 4.25 -5.44
CA ASP A 4 13.76 4.50 -4.80
C ASP A 4 13.66 4.56 -3.27
N GLY A 5 12.45 4.60 -2.73
CA GLY A 5 12.21 4.57 -1.28
C GLY A 5 10.79 4.96 -0.89
N PHE A 6 10.64 5.32 0.39
CA PHE A 6 9.36 5.73 0.99
C PHE A 6 9.40 7.17 1.46
N ASP A 7 8.37 7.93 1.11
CA ASP A 7 8.14 9.29 1.61
C ASP A 7 7.34 9.24 2.91
N TRP A 8 8.04 9.03 4.02
CA TRP A 8 7.46 9.00 5.36
C TRP A 8 7.63 10.33 6.10
N ASP A 9 6.55 10.81 6.71
CA ASP A 9 6.54 11.88 7.70
C ASP A 9 5.76 11.44 8.95
N SER A 10 5.67 12.31 9.96
CA SER A 10 4.94 12.00 11.20
C SER A 10 3.44 11.77 10.95
N GLY A 11 2.85 12.46 9.98
CA GLY A 11 1.42 12.40 9.67
C GLY A 11 1.02 11.07 9.04
N ASN A 12 1.71 10.65 7.98
CA ASN A 12 1.37 9.41 7.30
C ASN A 12 1.82 8.16 8.07
N ARG A 13 2.93 8.22 8.83
CA ARG A 13 3.33 7.14 9.75
C ARG A 13 2.23 6.85 10.77
N ALA A 14 1.81 7.87 11.51
CA ALA A 14 0.76 7.73 12.53
C ALA A 14 -0.56 7.22 11.93
N LYS A 15 -0.94 7.75 10.76
CA LYS A 15 -2.16 7.32 10.06
C LYS A 15 -2.11 5.87 9.62
N CYS A 16 -0.98 5.39 9.10
CA CYS A 16 -0.82 4.00 8.66
C CYS A 16 -0.76 3.02 9.84
N GLN A 17 -0.15 3.42 10.94
CA GLN A 17 -0.02 2.59 12.14
C GLN A 17 -1.31 2.49 12.97
N LYS A 18 -2.28 3.38 12.76
CA LYS A 18 -3.57 3.41 13.48
C LYS A 18 -4.32 2.07 13.47
N HIS A 19 -4.13 1.23 12.46
CA HIS A 19 -4.80 -0.06 12.31
C HIS A 19 -3.93 -1.27 12.71
N GLY A 20 -2.86 -1.04 13.48
CA GLY A 20 -1.98 -2.11 13.99
C GLY A 20 -1.04 -2.69 12.93
N VAL A 21 -0.83 -1.96 11.83
CA VAL A 21 0.13 -2.32 10.78
C VAL A 21 1.44 -1.60 11.06
N SER A 22 2.55 -2.34 11.13
CA SER A 22 3.86 -1.73 11.32
C SER A 22 4.42 -1.13 10.02
N ILE A 23 5.31 -0.15 10.13
CA ILE A 23 6.02 0.41 8.97
C ILE A 23 6.78 -0.69 8.22
N ALA A 24 7.46 -1.57 8.95
CA ALA A 24 8.18 -2.70 8.37
C ALA A 24 7.26 -3.65 7.56
N GLU A 25 6.02 -3.89 7.99
CA GLU A 25 5.06 -4.69 7.22
C GLU A 25 4.62 -3.99 5.93
N ILE A 26 4.48 -2.66 5.97
CA ILE A 26 4.15 -1.86 4.79
C ILE A 26 5.30 -1.93 3.79
N GLU A 27 6.52 -1.68 4.23
CA GLU A 27 7.70 -1.69 3.37
C GLU A 27 7.96 -3.09 2.81
N SER A 28 7.87 -4.12 3.64
CA SER A 28 8.02 -5.53 3.23
C SER A 28 7.01 -5.93 2.15
N LEU A 29 5.80 -5.38 2.16
CA LEU A 29 4.82 -5.66 1.12
C LEU A 29 5.27 -5.13 -0.25
N PHE A 30 5.87 -3.94 -0.31
CA PHE A 30 6.38 -3.34 -1.55
C PHE A 30 7.71 -3.93 -2.02
N LEU A 31 8.51 -4.50 -1.11
CA LEU A 31 9.72 -5.26 -1.46
C LEU A 31 9.40 -6.64 -2.05
N GLY A 32 8.19 -7.15 -1.81
CA GLY A 32 7.69 -8.36 -2.45
C GLY A 32 7.08 -8.09 -3.83
N THR A 33 6.02 -8.81 -4.15
CA THR A 33 5.27 -8.68 -5.41
C THR A 33 3.80 -8.44 -5.14
N PRO A 34 3.43 -7.24 -4.62
CA PRO A 34 2.04 -6.94 -4.35
C PRO A 34 1.28 -6.73 -5.65
N LEU A 35 0.00 -7.05 -5.64
CA LEU A 35 -0.92 -6.68 -6.70
C LEU A 35 -1.24 -5.19 -6.55
N VAL A 36 -0.92 -4.41 -7.58
CA VAL A 36 -1.12 -2.95 -7.58
C VAL A 36 -2.12 -2.57 -8.66
N ALA A 37 -3.12 -1.77 -8.28
CA ALA A 37 -4.14 -1.26 -9.20
C ALA A 37 -4.41 0.23 -8.95
N PRO A 38 -4.76 1.03 -9.99
CA PRO A 38 -5.18 2.42 -9.81
C PRO A 38 -6.42 2.53 -8.90
N ASP A 39 -6.43 3.54 -8.03
CA ASP A 39 -7.59 3.90 -7.21
C ASP A 39 -8.44 4.96 -7.90
N VAL A 40 -9.06 4.58 -9.03
CA VAL A 40 -9.79 5.50 -9.91
C VAL A 40 -10.89 6.31 -9.21
N LEU A 41 -11.50 5.76 -8.16
CA LEU A 41 -12.56 6.43 -7.38
C LEU A 41 -12.05 7.60 -6.53
N HIS A 42 -10.76 7.60 -6.18
CA HIS A 42 -10.16 8.60 -5.28
C HIS A 42 -9.01 9.39 -5.91
N SER A 43 -8.81 9.26 -7.23
CA SER A 43 -7.68 9.86 -7.96
C SER A 43 -7.97 11.23 -8.58
N SER A 44 -9.03 11.92 -8.13
CA SER A 44 -9.48 13.19 -8.75
C SER A 44 -8.45 14.33 -8.68
N ASN A 45 -7.63 14.37 -7.62
CA ASN A 45 -6.62 15.43 -7.41
C ASN A 45 -5.18 14.92 -7.42
N GLU A 46 -4.95 13.67 -7.00
CA GLU A 46 -3.63 13.04 -6.92
C GLU A 46 -3.79 11.58 -7.32
N GLN A 47 -2.94 11.08 -8.22
CA GLN A 47 -3.05 9.69 -8.67
C GLN A 47 -2.76 8.75 -7.51
N ARG A 48 -3.76 7.94 -7.15
CA ARG A 48 -3.68 6.98 -6.06
C ARG A 48 -3.68 5.56 -6.58
N PHE A 49 -3.05 4.69 -5.82
CA PHE A 49 -2.93 3.28 -6.10
C PHE A 49 -3.31 2.48 -4.86
N ARG A 50 -3.84 1.29 -5.10
CA ARG A 50 -4.10 0.27 -4.09
C ARG A 50 -3.09 -0.84 -4.28
N ALA A 51 -2.38 -1.20 -3.22
CA ALA A 51 -1.55 -2.39 -3.17
C ALA A 51 -2.20 -3.42 -2.25
N VAL A 52 -2.26 -4.67 -2.72
CA VAL A 52 -2.69 -5.83 -1.94
C VAL A 52 -1.60 -6.88 -1.98
N GLY A 53 -1.28 -7.43 -0.81
CA GLY A 53 -0.27 -8.46 -0.67
C GLY A 53 -0.37 -9.18 0.66
N ARG A 54 0.34 -10.29 0.78
CA ARG A 54 0.47 -11.02 2.05
C ARG A 54 1.73 -10.57 2.78
N THR A 55 1.61 -10.33 4.08
CA THR A 55 2.78 -10.14 4.95
C THR A 55 3.48 -11.48 5.19
N ILE A 56 4.69 -11.44 5.76
CA ILE A 56 5.44 -12.63 6.19
C ILE A 56 4.60 -13.51 7.13
N LYS A 57 3.72 -12.91 7.93
CA LYS A 57 2.78 -13.60 8.83
C LYS A 57 1.53 -14.15 8.13
N LYS A 58 1.54 -14.24 6.79
CA LYS A 58 0.43 -14.69 5.94
C LYS A 58 -0.88 -13.90 6.11
N ARG A 59 -0.80 -12.66 6.60
CA ARG A 59 -1.98 -11.77 6.70
C ARG A 59 -2.06 -10.90 5.45
N TYR A 60 -3.26 -10.76 4.90
CA TYR A 60 -3.46 -9.84 3.79
C TYR A 60 -3.46 -8.39 4.27
N LEU A 61 -2.70 -7.58 3.57
CA LEU A 61 -2.54 -6.15 3.83
C LEU A 61 -3.01 -5.37 2.61
N PHE A 62 -3.82 -4.36 2.87
CA PHE A 62 -4.32 -3.40 1.90
C PHE A 62 -3.73 -2.03 2.20
N ILE A 63 -3.04 -1.47 1.22
CA ILE A 63 -2.38 -0.16 1.33
C ILE A 63 -2.89 0.75 0.23
N VAL A 64 -3.30 1.95 0.59
CA VAL A 64 -3.51 3.06 -0.36
C VAL A 64 -2.27 3.92 -0.32
N PHE A 65 -1.73 4.25 -1.48
CA PHE A 65 -0.53 5.06 -1.61
C PHE A 65 -0.60 5.93 -2.86
N THR A 66 0.33 6.88 -2.93
CA THR A 66 0.59 7.67 -4.13
C THR A 66 2.08 7.63 -4.45
N LEU A 67 2.42 8.04 -5.66
CA LEU A 67 3.78 8.16 -6.14
C LEU A 67 4.20 9.62 -6.15
N ARG A 68 5.36 9.92 -5.57
CA ARG A 68 5.93 11.26 -5.56
C ARG A 68 7.27 11.29 -6.26
N ASN A 69 7.37 12.12 -7.28
CA ASN A 69 8.65 12.46 -7.90
C ASN A 69 9.34 13.54 -7.08
N LYS A 70 10.59 13.29 -6.67
CA LYS A 70 11.45 14.27 -6.02
C LYS A 70 12.78 14.30 -6.78
N GLY A 71 12.83 15.15 -7.81
CA GLY A 71 13.93 15.14 -8.78
C GLY A 71 13.94 13.84 -9.58
N GLU A 72 15.06 13.12 -9.50
CA GLU A 72 15.26 11.82 -10.17
C GLU A 72 14.74 10.62 -9.35
N THR A 73 14.26 10.87 -8.12
CA THR A 73 13.78 9.80 -7.24
C THR A 73 12.26 9.67 -7.28
N LEU A 74 11.78 8.43 -7.38
CA LEU A 74 10.37 8.06 -7.29
C LEU A 74 10.10 7.41 -5.94
N LEU A 75 9.36 8.11 -5.08
CA LEU A 75 9.06 7.67 -3.72
C LEU A 75 7.61 7.18 -3.62
N ILE A 76 7.42 6.08 -2.88
CA ILE A 76 6.10 5.63 -2.46
C ILE A 76 5.70 6.46 -1.24
N ARG A 77 4.55 7.13 -1.30
CA ARG A 77 3.95 7.78 -0.12
C ARG A 77 2.72 6.99 0.32
N PRO A 78 2.81 6.20 1.39
CA PRO A 78 1.64 5.55 1.96
C PRO A 78 0.66 6.59 2.51
N ILE A 79 -0.63 6.38 2.22
CA ILE A 79 -1.74 7.25 2.64
C ILE A 79 -2.55 6.56 3.74
N SER A 80 -2.78 5.25 3.61
CA SER A 80 -3.40 4.41 4.62
C SER A 80 -2.94 2.96 4.47
N ALA A 81 -2.92 2.22 5.57
CA ALA A 81 -2.62 0.80 5.61
C ALA A 81 -3.55 0.10 6.60
N ARG A 82 -4.07 -1.07 6.23
CA ARG A 82 -4.88 -1.91 7.11
C ARG A 82 -4.82 -3.37 6.68
N TYR A 83 -5.07 -4.27 7.62
CA TYR A 83 -5.36 -5.66 7.26
C TYR A 83 -6.70 -5.76 6.51
N MET A 84 -6.76 -6.69 5.55
CA MET A 84 -8.02 -6.99 4.85
C MET A 84 -8.95 -7.81 5.74
N HIS A 85 -10.25 -7.56 5.62
CA HIS A 85 -11.27 -8.40 6.22
C HIS A 85 -11.47 -9.69 5.41
N THR A 86 -11.97 -10.74 6.06
CA THR A 86 -12.19 -12.07 5.43
C THR A 86 -13.01 -12.00 4.14
N LYS A 87 -14.01 -11.11 4.05
CA LYS A 87 -14.80 -10.93 2.82
C LYS A 87 -13.97 -10.39 1.67
N GLU A 88 -13.10 -9.43 1.94
CA GLU A 88 -12.22 -8.81 0.94
C GLU A 88 -11.15 -9.81 0.48
N ILE A 89 -10.61 -10.61 1.39
CA ILE A 89 -9.66 -11.68 1.06
C ILE A 89 -10.31 -12.68 0.09
N LYS A 90 -11.52 -13.15 0.40
CA LYS A 90 -12.24 -14.10 -0.46
C LYS A 90 -12.58 -13.52 -1.83
N ALA A 91 -12.86 -12.22 -1.94
CA ALA A 91 -13.07 -11.56 -3.22
C ALA A 91 -11.76 -11.51 -4.02
N HIS A 92 -10.69 -11.05 -3.36
CA HIS A 92 -9.36 -10.95 -3.96
C HIS A 92 -8.81 -12.30 -4.45
N GLU A 93 -8.97 -13.37 -3.67
CA GLU A 93 -8.55 -14.73 -4.06
C GLU A 93 -9.34 -15.30 -5.24
N LYS A 94 -10.56 -14.82 -5.50
CA LYS A 94 -11.35 -15.22 -6.68
C LYS A 94 -10.98 -14.44 -7.94
N GLU A 95 -10.44 -13.23 -7.77
CA GLU A 95 -9.99 -12.36 -8.87
C GLU A 95 -8.55 -12.65 -9.31
N ILE A 96 -7.79 -13.43 -8.54
CA ILE A 96 -6.48 -13.93 -8.93
C ILE A 96 -6.69 -15.25 -9.70
N PRO A 97 -6.40 -15.30 -11.02
CA PRO A 97 -6.53 -16.50 -11.84
C PRO A 97 -5.53 -17.60 -11.48
#